data_AF-A0A0Q4IVF1-F1
#
_entry.id   AF-A0A0Q4IVF1-F1
#
_cell.length_a   1.000
_cell.length_b   1.000
_cell.length_c   1.000
_cell.angle_alpha   90.00
_cell.angle_beta   90.00
_cell.angle_gamma   90.00
#
_symmetry.space_group_name_H-M   'P 1'
#
loop_
_entity.id
_entity.type
_entity.pdbx_description
1 polymer ?
#
loop_
_entity_poly.entity_id
_entity_poly.type
_entity_poly.pdbx_seq_one_letter_code
_entity_poly.pdbx_strand_id
1 'polypeptide(L)'
;MEDPADQPTFSVDGNQMTLLDTGPRRLDAVLALIDGAERTLRILYYIYADDESGKRVNAALIAAAKRGVEVALIVDGFGSDDAPHAFFEPLEAANVSVCRFSARFGRRYLLRNHQKLALADEKRIIIGGFNIEDDYFGTAAEQAWRDLGLLVEGPAAGRLAGYFDALKEWIHEPKGKLRRLNAALSHWSETKGATRWLIGGPTRKLSPWARAVRDDMRRGRRIDIIAGYFTPSPALLRRLDKAGRRQAEVRVVTASKSDNNATIAAARFTYAGLLRKGVRLFEYQPTKLHTKLYVIDDAVHIGSANFDMRSLFINLELMLRIEDAAFAAHVRGYIDGEVAKSVEVTKELYQANTGWMQRIKQLGAYFVVAVVDPSLSRGLNFGIDE
;
A
#
# COMPACT_ATOMS: atom_id res chain seq x y z
N MET A 1 -25.29 8.66 -12.67
CA MET A 1 -24.75 7.67 -11.71
C MET A 1 -25.15 8.21 -10.35
N GLU A 2 -25.85 7.42 -9.54
CA GLU A 2 -26.09 7.84 -8.14
C GLU A 2 -24.74 7.95 -7.44
N ASP A 3 -24.56 9.02 -6.66
CA ASP A 3 -23.38 9.16 -5.82
C ASP A 3 -23.29 7.97 -4.86
N PRO A 4 -22.09 7.40 -4.66
CA PRO A 4 -21.93 6.29 -3.74
C PRO A 4 -22.37 6.70 -2.34
N ALA A 5 -23.14 5.84 -1.67
CA ALA A 5 -23.59 6.08 -0.30
C ALA A 5 -22.44 6.51 0.62
N ASP A 6 -22.74 7.39 1.56
CA ASP A 6 -21.79 7.88 2.56
C ASP A 6 -21.17 6.72 3.34
N GLN A 7 -19.89 6.87 3.68
CA GLN A 7 -19.18 5.87 4.46
C GLN A 7 -19.39 6.13 5.96
N PRO A 8 -19.73 5.09 6.74
CA PRO A 8 -19.82 5.24 8.18
C PRO A 8 -18.44 5.50 8.79
N THR A 9 -18.44 6.19 9.93
CA THR A 9 -17.25 6.45 10.74
C THR A 9 -17.24 5.53 11.97
N PHE A 10 -16.09 4.92 12.24
CA PHE A 10 -15.88 4.03 13.39
C PHE A 10 -14.94 4.67 14.40
N SER A 11 -15.27 4.56 15.69
CA SER A 11 -14.43 5.00 16.79
C SER A 11 -13.60 3.84 17.32
N VAL A 12 -12.28 3.85 17.09
CA VAL A 12 -11.37 2.78 17.53
C VAL A 12 -10.15 3.39 18.20
N ASP A 13 -9.89 3.02 19.45
CA ASP A 13 -8.68 3.44 20.20
C ASP A 13 -8.51 4.97 20.25
N GLY A 14 -9.63 5.70 20.36
CA GLY A 14 -9.65 7.18 20.34
C GLY A 14 -9.50 7.82 18.95
N ASN A 15 -9.59 7.04 17.87
CA ASN A 15 -9.54 7.53 16.49
C ASN A 15 -10.88 7.35 15.79
N GLN A 16 -11.26 8.33 14.99
CA GLN A 16 -12.35 8.22 14.01
C GLN A 16 -11.78 7.69 12.69
N MET A 17 -12.41 6.66 12.13
CA MET A 17 -11.92 5.96 10.95
C MET A 17 -13.02 5.85 9.89
N THR A 18 -12.75 6.34 8.67
CA THR A 18 -13.69 6.34 7.55
C THR A 18 -13.01 5.80 6.30
N LEU A 19 -13.60 4.78 5.66
CA LEU A 19 -13.08 4.24 4.40
C LEU A 19 -13.28 5.23 3.25
N LEU A 20 -12.32 5.25 2.33
CA LEU A 20 -12.38 6.01 1.08
C LEU A 20 -12.35 5.00 -0.08
N ASP A 21 -13.52 4.48 -0.42
CA ASP A 21 -13.72 3.27 -1.24
C ASP A 21 -13.93 3.55 -2.74
N THR A 22 -14.00 4.80 -3.18
CA THR A 22 -14.10 5.17 -4.60
C THR A 22 -13.00 6.14 -5.00
N GLY A 23 -12.68 6.21 -6.30
CA GLY A 23 -11.72 7.19 -6.84
C GLY A 23 -12.10 8.63 -6.51
N PRO A 24 -13.31 9.10 -6.87
CA PRO A 24 -13.71 10.48 -6.62
C PRO A 24 -13.69 10.85 -5.13
N ARG A 25 -14.23 9.97 -4.26
CA ARG A 25 -14.20 10.16 -2.80
C ARG A 25 -12.78 10.31 -2.25
N ARG A 26 -11.80 9.59 -2.80
CA ARG A 26 -10.40 9.71 -2.38
C ARG A 26 -9.80 11.04 -2.78
N LEU A 27 -10.04 11.51 -4.00
CA LEU A 27 -9.55 12.82 -4.44
C LEU A 27 -10.17 13.94 -3.63
N ASP A 28 -11.49 13.92 -3.45
CA ASP A 28 -12.21 14.92 -2.67
C ASP A 28 -11.74 14.95 -1.21
N ALA A 29 -11.50 13.78 -0.61
CA ALA A 29 -10.95 13.70 0.75
C ALA A 29 -9.53 14.26 0.85
N VAL A 30 -8.66 14.01 -0.14
CA VAL A 30 -7.30 14.59 -0.17
C VAL A 30 -7.38 16.11 -0.29
N LEU A 31 -8.19 16.64 -1.20
CA LEU A 31 -8.34 18.08 -1.37
C LEU A 31 -8.95 18.74 -0.11
N ALA A 32 -10.00 18.15 0.46
CA ALA A 32 -10.60 18.63 1.70
C ALA A 32 -9.64 18.60 2.90
N LEU A 33 -8.76 17.60 2.98
CA LEU A 33 -7.71 17.53 4.01
C LEU A 33 -6.71 18.69 3.87
N ILE A 34 -6.29 18.99 2.63
CA ILE A 34 -5.36 20.09 2.31
C ILE A 34 -6.00 21.45 2.59
N ASP A 35 -7.25 21.63 2.16
CA ASP A 35 -8.01 22.87 2.35
C ASP A 35 -8.30 23.14 3.82
N GLY A 36 -8.57 22.08 4.59
CA GLY A 36 -8.82 22.17 6.01
C GLY A 36 -7.57 22.27 6.90
N ALA A 37 -6.36 22.21 6.35
CA ALA A 37 -5.13 22.32 7.13
C ALA A 37 -4.88 23.76 7.60
N GLU A 38 -4.50 23.92 8.87
CA GLU A 38 -4.32 25.22 9.53
C GLU A 38 -2.86 25.56 9.85
N ARG A 39 -2.02 24.56 10.14
CA ARG A 39 -0.66 24.75 10.65
C ARG A 39 0.38 23.98 9.85
N THR A 40 0.17 22.68 9.65
CA THR A 40 1.16 21.83 9.00
C THR A 40 0.50 20.85 8.05
N LEU A 41 1.15 20.60 6.92
CA LEU A 41 0.71 19.64 5.92
C LEU A 41 1.92 18.82 5.44
N ARG A 42 1.86 17.51 5.66
CA ARG A 42 2.92 16.56 5.31
C ARG A 42 2.37 15.55 4.31
N ILE A 43 2.89 15.54 3.09
CA ILE A 43 2.41 14.71 2.00
C ILE A 43 3.54 13.82 1.48
N LEU A 44 3.26 12.54 1.30
CA LEU A 44 4.20 11.56 0.79
C LEU A 44 3.50 10.61 -0.18
N TYR A 45 3.98 10.53 -1.42
CA TYR A 45 3.47 9.57 -2.41
C TYR A 45 4.60 8.93 -3.23
N TYR A 46 4.33 7.71 -3.72
CA TYR A 46 5.23 7.00 -4.62
C TYR A 46 5.15 7.55 -6.04
N ILE A 47 3.94 7.54 -6.64
CA ILE A 47 3.66 8.21 -7.91
C ILE A 47 2.94 9.51 -7.61
N TYR A 48 3.46 10.60 -8.18
CA TYR A 48 2.85 11.90 -8.25
C TYR A 48 3.03 12.39 -9.69
N ALA A 49 1.95 12.35 -10.48
CA ALA A 49 1.99 12.61 -11.91
C ALA A 49 1.71 14.09 -12.25
N ASP A 50 2.24 14.55 -13.39
CA ASP A 50 1.88 15.84 -14.02
C ASP A 50 0.62 15.67 -14.89
N ASP A 51 -0.50 15.40 -14.23
CA ASP A 51 -1.82 15.24 -14.82
C ASP A 51 -2.85 16.15 -14.14
N GLU A 52 -4.14 15.98 -14.45
CA GLU A 52 -5.18 16.88 -13.93
C GLU A 52 -5.28 16.79 -12.41
N SER A 53 -5.27 15.58 -11.86
CA SER A 53 -5.28 15.34 -10.41
C SER A 53 -4.03 15.92 -9.74
N GLY A 54 -2.84 15.69 -10.31
CA GLY A 54 -1.60 16.27 -9.81
C GLY A 54 -1.62 17.81 -9.78
N LYS A 55 -2.14 18.45 -10.84
CA LYS A 55 -2.29 19.91 -10.93
C LYS A 55 -3.25 20.46 -9.89
N ARG A 56 -4.40 19.77 -9.69
CA ARG A 56 -5.37 20.14 -8.66
C ARG A 56 -4.77 20.06 -7.25
N VAL A 57 -4.05 18.98 -6.95
CA VAL A 57 -3.37 18.84 -5.65
C VAL A 57 -2.27 19.91 -5.50
N ASN A 58 -1.47 20.19 -6.54
CA ASN A 58 -0.47 21.27 -6.48
C ASN A 58 -1.11 22.64 -6.20
N ALA A 59 -2.22 22.95 -6.87
CA ALA A 59 -2.95 24.20 -6.64
C ALA A 59 -3.45 24.31 -5.19
N ALA A 60 -3.97 23.22 -4.61
CA ALA A 60 -4.40 23.17 -3.22
C ALA A 60 -3.21 23.34 -2.25
N LEU A 61 -2.06 22.72 -2.53
CA LEU A 61 -0.84 22.88 -1.72
C LEU A 61 -0.32 24.32 -1.73
N ILE A 62 -0.31 24.97 -2.90
CA ILE A 62 0.07 26.38 -3.05
C ILE A 62 -0.90 27.27 -2.26
N ALA A 63 -2.20 26.99 -2.34
CA ALA A 63 -3.21 27.72 -1.60
C ALA A 63 -2.99 27.59 -0.09
N ALA A 64 -2.71 26.38 0.41
CA ALA A 64 -2.40 26.14 1.82
C ALA A 64 -1.15 26.89 2.27
N ALA A 65 -0.06 26.84 1.49
CA ALA A 65 1.16 27.58 1.80
C ALA A 65 0.92 29.10 1.84
N LYS A 66 0.11 29.65 0.92
CA LYS A 66 -0.29 31.07 0.93
C LYS A 66 -1.14 31.47 2.15
N ARG A 67 -1.87 30.53 2.76
CA ARG A 67 -2.58 30.74 4.03
C ARG A 67 -1.64 30.72 5.25
N GLY A 68 -0.36 30.38 5.06
CA GLY A 68 0.64 30.29 6.13
C GLY A 68 0.83 28.88 6.70
N VAL A 69 0.26 27.85 6.07
CA VAL A 69 0.47 26.44 6.46
C VAL A 69 1.90 26.02 6.08
N GLU A 70 2.63 25.36 6.99
CA GLU A 70 3.91 24.73 6.67
C GLU A 70 3.67 23.46 5.85
N VAL A 71 4.04 23.48 4.56
CA VAL A 71 3.80 22.36 3.65
C VAL A 71 5.11 21.64 3.31
N ALA A 72 5.13 20.32 3.48
CA ALA A 72 6.22 19.45 3.06
C ALA A 72 5.71 18.31 2.18
N LEU A 73 6.31 18.15 1.01
CA LEU A 73 6.00 17.12 0.02
C LEU A 73 7.22 16.22 -0.21
N ILE A 74 7.04 14.91 -0.05
CA ILE A 74 8.01 13.88 -0.41
C ILE A 74 7.44 13.06 -1.57
N VAL A 75 8.15 13.00 -2.69
CA VAL A 75 7.82 12.11 -3.82
C VAL A 75 8.93 11.10 -4.05
N ASP A 76 8.59 9.89 -4.49
CA ASP A 76 9.61 8.93 -4.93
C ASP A 76 10.19 9.34 -6.29
N GLY A 77 11.52 9.37 -6.39
CA GLY A 77 12.18 9.84 -7.60
C GLY A 77 12.01 8.90 -8.81
N PHE A 78 11.72 7.62 -8.59
CA PHE A 78 11.48 6.67 -9.68
C PHE A 78 9.98 6.57 -10.00
N GLY A 79 9.12 6.54 -8.99
CA GLY A 79 7.67 6.51 -9.19
C GLY A 79 7.12 7.79 -9.83
N SER A 80 7.80 8.92 -9.62
CA SER A 80 7.40 10.24 -10.15
C SER A 80 8.39 10.79 -11.19
N ASP A 81 9.09 9.91 -11.91
CA ASP A 81 10.09 10.32 -12.92
C ASP A 81 9.44 11.05 -14.11
N ASP A 82 8.21 10.66 -14.48
CA ASP A 82 7.42 11.30 -15.52
C ASP A 82 6.94 12.72 -15.15
N ALA A 83 7.00 13.10 -13.86
CA ALA A 83 6.73 14.46 -13.41
C ALA A 83 8.04 15.28 -13.40
N PRO A 84 8.26 16.17 -14.37
CA PRO A 84 9.52 16.89 -14.49
C PRO A 84 9.73 17.85 -13.33
N HIS A 85 10.96 18.33 -13.13
CA HIS A 85 11.25 19.33 -12.09
C HIS A 85 10.34 20.57 -12.20
N ALA A 86 10.10 21.04 -13.43
CA ALA A 86 9.25 22.18 -13.74
C ALA A 86 7.80 22.04 -13.22
N PHE A 87 7.30 20.81 -13.05
CA PHE A 87 5.98 20.57 -12.47
C PHE A 87 5.91 20.94 -10.98
N PHE A 88 7.03 20.82 -10.26
CA PHE A 88 7.11 21.11 -8.82
C PHE A 88 7.65 22.53 -8.51
N GLU A 89 8.26 23.22 -9.46
CA GLU A 89 8.79 24.59 -9.29
C GLU A 89 7.76 25.59 -8.72
N PRO A 90 6.46 25.57 -9.13
CA PRO A 90 5.46 26.45 -8.53
C PRO A 90 5.22 26.21 -7.03
N LEU A 91 5.43 24.97 -6.55
CA LEU A 91 5.33 24.64 -5.14
C LEU A 91 6.48 25.27 -4.35
N GLU A 92 7.71 25.11 -4.85
CA GLU A 92 8.91 25.68 -4.22
C GLU A 92 8.84 27.21 -4.18
N ALA A 93 8.36 27.85 -5.26
CA ALA A 93 8.11 29.29 -5.31
C ALA A 93 7.06 29.76 -4.29
N ALA A 94 6.16 28.87 -3.87
CA ALA A 94 5.18 29.11 -2.80
C ALA A 94 5.70 28.75 -1.40
N ASN A 95 7.01 28.48 -1.24
CA ASN A 95 7.65 28.01 -0.01
C ASN A 95 7.21 26.62 0.48
N VAL A 96 6.71 25.76 -0.41
CA VAL A 96 6.51 24.35 -0.10
C VAL A 96 7.86 23.63 -0.10
N SER A 97 8.14 22.86 0.95
CA SER A 97 9.35 22.02 1.02
C SER A 97 9.17 20.75 0.18
N VAL A 98 9.73 20.72 -1.02
CA VAL A 98 9.67 19.55 -1.92
C VAL A 98 10.92 18.68 -1.79
N CYS A 99 10.74 17.37 -1.69
CA CYS A 99 11.82 16.39 -1.52
C CYS A 99 11.63 15.20 -2.46
N ARG A 100 12.70 14.81 -3.17
CA ARG A 100 12.70 13.60 -4.00
C ARG A 100 13.46 12.47 -3.31
N PHE A 101 12.77 11.37 -2.99
CA PHE A 101 13.36 10.18 -2.41
C PHE A 101 14.21 9.43 -3.44
N SER A 102 15.50 9.28 -3.14
CA SER A 102 16.47 8.43 -3.84
C SER A 102 16.56 8.60 -5.37
N ALA A 103 16.63 9.85 -5.85
CA ALA A 103 16.71 10.19 -7.28
C ALA A 103 18.08 9.97 -7.96
N ARG A 104 19.11 9.47 -7.26
CA ARG A 104 20.47 9.33 -7.82
C ARG A 104 20.91 7.88 -7.93
N PHE A 105 21.54 7.55 -9.08
CA PHE A 105 22.14 6.25 -9.30
C PHE A 105 23.21 5.97 -8.22
N GLY A 106 23.14 4.79 -7.60
CA GLY A 106 23.97 4.43 -6.46
C GLY A 106 23.37 3.28 -5.66
N ARG A 107 23.96 2.96 -4.50
CA ARG A 107 23.57 1.81 -3.64
C ARG A 107 22.15 1.86 -3.07
N ARG A 108 21.36 2.88 -3.37
CA ARG A 108 19.97 2.99 -2.91
C ARG A 108 19.01 3.13 -4.07
N TYR A 109 19.54 3.07 -5.28
CA TYR A 109 18.78 3.32 -6.49
C TYR A 109 17.63 2.35 -6.69
N LEU A 110 17.60 1.18 -6.05
CA LEU A 110 16.46 0.25 -6.11
C LEU A 110 15.62 0.25 -4.84
N LEU A 111 15.98 1.07 -3.84
CA LEU A 111 15.14 1.32 -2.69
C LEU A 111 14.03 2.29 -3.13
N ARG A 112 12.79 1.95 -2.80
CA ARG A 112 11.62 2.76 -3.18
C ARG A 112 10.87 3.16 -1.94
N ASN A 113 10.45 4.42 -1.91
CA ASN A 113 9.47 4.89 -0.97
C ASN A 113 8.08 4.62 -1.53
N HIS A 114 7.49 3.51 -1.13
CA HIS A 114 6.21 3.05 -1.66
C HIS A 114 5.03 3.47 -0.76
N GLN A 115 5.28 4.29 0.25
CA GLN A 115 4.27 4.78 1.18
C GLN A 115 3.39 5.82 0.49
N LYS A 116 2.14 5.93 0.95
CA LYS A 116 1.20 6.98 0.53
C LYS A 116 0.49 7.51 1.77
N LEU A 117 0.70 8.79 2.07
CA LEU A 117 -0.01 9.47 3.14
C LEU A 117 -0.14 10.97 2.89
N ALA A 118 -1.21 11.55 3.42
CA ALA A 118 -1.36 12.99 3.60
C ALA A 118 -1.77 13.24 5.05
N LEU A 119 -1.03 14.08 5.78
CA LEU A 119 -1.21 14.36 7.21
C LEU A 119 -1.37 15.87 7.42
N ALA A 120 -2.52 16.27 7.96
CA ALA A 120 -2.82 17.65 8.33
C ALA A 120 -2.84 17.82 9.86
N ASP A 121 -2.13 18.85 10.32
CA ASP A 121 -2.13 19.36 11.70
C ASP A 121 -1.89 18.32 12.79
N GLU A 122 -1.23 17.21 12.45
CA GLU A 122 -0.98 16.09 13.37
C GLU A 122 -2.27 15.48 13.95
N LYS A 123 -3.40 15.69 13.27
CA LYS A 123 -4.74 15.30 13.73
C LYS A 123 -5.48 14.41 12.76
N ARG A 124 -5.25 14.59 11.46
CA ARG A 124 -5.97 13.88 10.40
C ARG A 124 -4.99 13.34 9.38
N ILE A 125 -5.05 12.04 9.12
CA ILE A 125 -4.21 11.38 8.13
C ILE A 125 -5.06 10.58 7.15
N ILE A 126 -4.74 10.70 5.87
CA ILE A 126 -5.22 9.79 4.83
C ILE A 126 -4.09 8.84 4.48
N ILE A 127 -4.36 7.54 4.46
CA ILE A 127 -3.43 6.49 3.99
C ILE A 127 -4.13 5.60 2.96
N GLY A 128 -3.37 4.81 2.22
CA GLY A 128 -3.93 3.80 1.33
C GLY A 128 -2.95 3.23 0.33
N GLY A 129 -3.49 2.54 -0.68
CA GLY A 129 -2.72 2.03 -1.81
C GLY A 129 -2.56 3.01 -2.97
N PHE A 130 -3.34 4.10 -2.98
CA PHE A 130 -3.53 4.95 -4.14
C PHE A 130 -2.46 6.04 -4.29
N ASN A 131 -2.15 6.41 -5.53
CA ASN A 131 -1.19 7.48 -5.84
C ASN A 131 -1.91 8.78 -6.26
N ILE A 132 -1.14 9.85 -6.47
CA ILE A 132 -1.65 11.09 -7.09
C ILE A 132 -1.45 10.98 -8.60
N GLU A 133 -2.45 10.40 -9.27
CA GLU A 133 -2.53 10.23 -10.73
C GLU A 133 -4.00 9.99 -11.10
N ASP A 134 -4.47 10.52 -12.23
CA ASP A 134 -5.87 10.49 -12.71
C ASP A 134 -6.46 9.08 -12.69
N ASP A 135 -5.65 8.10 -13.08
CA ASP A 135 -5.96 6.69 -13.10
C ASP A 135 -6.35 6.14 -11.71
N TYR A 136 -6.05 6.81 -10.60
CA TYR A 136 -6.48 6.40 -9.26
C TYR A 136 -7.80 7.02 -8.80
N PHE A 137 -8.25 8.09 -9.45
CA PHE A 137 -9.39 8.89 -9.00
C PHE A 137 -10.64 8.75 -9.87
N GLY A 138 -10.55 8.03 -10.99
CA GLY A 138 -11.70 7.64 -11.79
C GLY A 138 -12.51 6.45 -11.22
N THR A 139 -13.41 5.96 -12.05
CA THR A 139 -14.33 4.84 -11.79
C THR A 139 -13.90 3.57 -12.53
N ALA A 140 -14.52 2.44 -12.18
CA ALA A 140 -14.28 1.20 -12.92
C ALA A 140 -14.71 1.28 -14.40
N ALA A 141 -15.72 2.11 -14.72
CA ALA A 141 -16.16 2.34 -16.10
C ALA A 141 -15.08 3.05 -16.93
N GLU A 142 -14.32 3.94 -16.31
CA GLU A 142 -13.17 4.65 -16.91
C GLU A 142 -11.89 3.81 -16.90
N GLN A 143 -11.95 2.54 -16.47
CA GLN A 143 -10.78 1.66 -16.30
C GLN A 143 -9.72 2.20 -15.32
N ALA A 144 -10.12 3.07 -14.40
CA ALA A 144 -9.29 3.53 -13.28
C ALA A 144 -8.95 2.38 -12.32
N TRP A 145 -7.88 2.52 -11.54
CA TRP A 145 -7.45 1.57 -10.52
C TRP A 145 -8.51 1.39 -9.44
N ARG A 146 -8.85 0.13 -9.13
CA ARG A 146 -9.63 -0.24 -7.96
C ARG A 146 -8.74 -0.31 -6.73
N ASP A 147 -8.84 0.71 -5.89
CA ASP A 147 -8.02 0.84 -4.68
C ASP A 147 -8.81 1.50 -3.54
N LEU A 148 -8.23 1.50 -2.34
CA LEU A 148 -8.87 1.87 -1.09
C LEU A 148 -8.00 2.88 -0.33
N GLY A 149 -8.64 3.86 0.29
CA GLY A 149 -8.04 4.74 1.28
C GLY A 149 -8.71 4.62 2.64
N LEU A 150 -8.07 5.20 3.65
CA LEU A 150 -8.61 5.36 5.00
C LEU A 150 -8.28 6.76 5.50
N LEU A 151 -9.32 7.51 5.89
CA LEU A 151 -9.18 8.71 6.69
C LEU A 151 -9.18 8.30 8.18
N VAL A 152 -8.17 8.75 8.91
CA VAL A 152 -8.02 8.54 10.35
C VAL A 152 -7.86 9.89 11.03
N GLU A 153 -8.73 10.18 11.99
CA GLU A 153 -8.70 11.40 12.78
C GLU A 153 -8.52 11.05 14.26
N GLY A 154 -7.45 11.51 14.88
CA GLY A 154 -7.13 11.19 16.27
C GLY A 154 -5.64 10.92 16.54
N PRO A 155 -5.31 10.37 17.71
CA PRO A 155 -3.92 10.19 18.16
C PRO A 155 -3.02 9.40 17.20
N ALA A 156 -3.58 8.45 16.44
CA ALA A 156 -2.82 7.68 15.45
C ALA A 156 -2.28 8.57 14.32
N ALA A 157 -2.98 9.64 13.93
CA ALA A 157 -2.50 10.58 12.92
C ALA A 157 -1.25 11.33 13.39
N GLY A 158 -1.28 11.86 14.62
CA GLY A 158 -0.18 12.64 15.19
C GLY A 158 1.11 11.84 15.35
N ARG A 159 1.00 10.53 15.58
CA ARG A 159 2.17 9.63 15.65
C ARG A 159 3.02 9.67 14.38
N LEU A 160 2.44 9.92 13.21
CA LEU A 160 3.14 9.88 11.92
C LEU A 160 3.90 11.16 11.57
N ALA A 161 3.67 12.25 12.29
CA ALA A 161 4.40 13.50 12.10
C ALA A 161 5.90 13.28 12.29
N GLY A 162 6.30 12.73 13.43
CA GLY A 162 7.73 12.50 13.71
C GLY A 162 8.37 11.41 12.85
N TYR A 163 7.60 10.46 12.31
CA TYR A 163 8.12 9.53 11.30
C TYR A 163 8.43 10.25 9.99
N PHE A 164 7.49 11.05 9.51
CA PHE A 164 7.66 11.83 8.30
C PHE A 164 8.88 12.75 8.41
N ASP A 165 9.02 13.45 9.54
CA ASP A 165 10.13 14.38 9.77
C ASP A 165 11.47 13.62 9.80
N ALA A 166 11.54 12.48 10.50
CA ALA A 166 12.74 11.63 10.51
C ALA A 166 13.10 11.08 9.10
N LEU A 167 12.10 10.76 8.29
CA LEU A 167 12.32 10.33 6.90
C LEU A 167 12.83 11.50 6.05
N LYS A 168 12.22 12.68 6.17
CA LYS A 168 12.64 13.91 5.49
C LYS A 168 14.09 14.26 5.84
N GLU A 169 14.45 14.23 7.11
CA GLU A 169 15.84 14.43 7.55
C GLU A 169 16.80 13.42 6.93
N TRP A 170 16.43 12.13 6.92
CA TRP A 170 17.25 11.09 6.33
C TRP A 170 17.46 11.27 4.83
N ILE A 171 16.46 11.76 4.10
CA ILE A 171 16.55 12.06 2.65
C ILE A 171 17.60 13.15 2.39
N HIS A 172 17.66 14.18 3.25
CA HIS A 172 18.61 15.28 3.10
C HIS A 172 20.01 14.96 3.62
N GLU A 173 20.17 13.93 4.46
CA GLU A 173 21.47 13.54 5.00
C GLU A 173 22.40 13.01 3.89
N PRO A 174 23.52 13.70 3.58
CA PRO A 174 24.47 13.20 2.60
C PRO A 174 25.02 11.84 3.07
N LYS A 175 24.86 10.80 2.25
CA LYS A 175 25.22 9.41 2.59
C LYS A 175 24.44 8.84 3.80
N GLY A 176 23.26 9.36 4.15
CA GLY A 176 22.52 9.00 5.37
C GLY A 176 22.41 7.50 5.63
N LYS A 177 22.94 6.99 6.73
CA LYS A 177 23.17 5.53 6.89
C LYS A 177 21.85 4.75 6.93
N LEU A 178 21.77 3.58 6.27
CA LEU A 178 20.59 2.70 6.34
C LEU A 178 20.23 2.32 7.78
N ARG A 179 21.23 2.25 8.66
CA ARG A 179 21.01 2.04 10.10
C ARG A 179 20.15 3.13 10.75
N ARG A 180 20.27 4.40 10.34
CA ARG A 180 19.44 5.50 10.87
C ARG A 180 18.02 5.39 10.36
N LEU A 181 17.83 5.12 9.06
CA LEU A 181 16.51 4.83 8.50
C LEU A 181 15.84 3.67 9.24
N ASN A 182 16.54 2.55 9.40
CA ASN A 182 16.01 1.38 10.11
C ASN A 182 15.70 1.66 11.58
N ALA A 183 16.47 2.54 12.25
CA ALA A 183 16.15 2.99 13.60
C ALA A 183 14.86 3.82 13.63
N ALA A 184 14.67 4.75 12.69
CA ALA A 184 13.43 5.52 12.57
C ALA A 184 12.23 4.61 12.29
N LEU A 185 12.33 3.72 11.31
CA LEU A 185 11.27 2.74 10.99
C LEU A 185 10.87 1.91 12.21
N SER A 186 11.84 1.45 13.01
CA SER A 186 11.57 0.67 14.21
C SER A 186 11.02 1.51 15.37
N HIS A 187 11.47 2.75 15.53
CA HIS A 187 11.01 3.65 16.60
C HIS A 187 9.55 4.07 16.41
N TRP A 188 9.17 4.32 15.16
CA TRP A 188 7.82 4.76 14.80
C TRP A 188 6.85 3.60 14.49
N SER A 189 7.35 2.36 14.39
CA SER A 189 6.49 1.18 14.38
C SER A 189 6.03 0.82 15.80
N GLU A 190 4.79 0.36 15.91
CA GLU A 190 4.14 0.03 17.17
C GLU A 190 3.96 -1.48 17.33
N THR A 191 4.07 -1.96 18.56
CA THR A 191 4.01 -3.40 18.88
C THR A 191 2.81 -3.77 19.74
N LYS A 192 2.14 -2.79 20.36
CA LYS A 192 1.00 -2.94 21.26
C LYS A 192 -0.06 -1.88 20.93
N GLY A 193 -1.30 -2.09 21.37
CA GLY A 193 -2.44 -1.23 21.05
C GLY A 193 -3.39 -1.89 20.06
N ALA A 194 -4.66 -1.44 20.06
CA ALA A 194 -5.66 -1.88 19.10
C ALA A 194 -5.39 -1.25 17.73
N THR A 195 -4.89 -0.01 17.71
CA THR A 195 -4.39 0.66 16.51
C THR A 195 -2.85 0.69 16.53
N ARG A 196 -2.20 0.19 15.46
CA ARG A 196 -0.74 0.09 15.39
C ARG A 196 -0.19 0.46 14.03
N TRP A 197 0.76 1.39 14.02
CA TRP A 197 1.57 1.66 12.84
C TRP A 197 2.64 0.60 12.61
N LEU A 198 2.72 0.11 11.38
CA LEU A 198 3.62 -0.97 11.00
C LEU A 198 4.41 -0.53 9.76
N ILE A 199 5.62 -0.02 10.00
CA ILE A 199 6.41 0.63 8.96
C ILE A 199 7.46 -0.35 8.41
N GLY A 200 7.30 -0.71 7.14
CA GLY A 200 8.22 -1.57 6.39
C GLY A 200 9.40 -0.79 5.83
N GLY A 201 10.47 -1.52 5.50
CA GLY A 201 11.66 -0.95 4.88
C GLY A 201 12.75 -2.01 4.66
N PRO A 202 13.98 -1.58 4.34
CA PRO A 202 15.05 -2.48 3.95
C PRO A 202 15.58 -3.28 5.16
N THR A 203 15.24 -4.56 5.23
CA THR A 203 15.64 -5.46 6.33
C THR A 203 16.00 -6.88 5.87
N ARG A 204 16.94 -7.53 6.57
CA ARG A 204 17.24 -8.97 6.42
C ARG A 204 16.11 -9.86 6.95
N LYS A 205 15.39 -9.42 7.99
CA LYS A 205 14.21 -10.08 8.57
C LYS A 205 12.94 -9.53 7.93
N LEU A 206 11.80 -10.21 8.12
CA LEU A 206 10.49 -9.69 7.69
C LEU A 206 10.22 -8.29 8.28
N SER A 207 9.66 -7.41 7.44
CA SER A 207 9.16 -6.09 7.85
C SER A 207 8.18 -6.18 9.03
N PRO A 208 8.04 -5.12 9.85
CA PRO A 208 7.06 -5.06 10.93
C PRO A 208 5.65 -5.45 10.51
N TRP A 209 5.14 -4.92 9.39
CA TRP A 209 3.81 -5.26 8.87
C TRP A 209 3.69 -6.75 8.55
N ALA A 210 4.69 -7.31 7.87
CA ALA A 210 4.67 -8.72 7.48
C ALA A 210 4.75 -9.65 8.69
N ARG A 211 5.45 -9.25 9.75
CA ARG A 211 5.47 -9.98 11.03
C ARG A 211 4.11 -9.94 11.72
N ALA A 212 3.44 -8.80 11.74
CA ALA A 212 2.12 -8.66 12.36
C ALA A 212 1.07 -9.49 11.63
N VAL A 213 0.96 -9.35 10.30
CA VAL A 213 0.06 -10.16 9.46
C VAL A 213 0.31 -11.65 9.67
N ARG A 214 1.58 -12.06 9.66
CA ARG A 214 2.00 -13.43 9.92
C ARG A 214 1.56 -13.94 11.30
N ASP A 215 1.64 -13.10 12.32
CA ASP A 215 1.31 -13.46 13.70
C ASP A 215 -0.21 -13.51 13.93
N ASP A 216 -0.98 -12.67 13.24
CA ASP A 216 -2.45 -12.76 13.19
C ASP A 216 -2.88 -14.04 12.45
N MET A 217 -2.30 -14.34 11.27
CA MET A 217 -2.59 -15.56 10.51
C MET A 217 -2.29 -16.85 11.29
N ARG A 218 -1.37 -16.82 12.27
CA ARG A 218 -1.07 -17.99 13.10
C ARG A 218 -2.27 -18.42 13.92
N ARG A 219 -3.19 -17.52 14.28
CA ARG A 219 -4.39 -17.83 15.09
C ARG A 219 -5.71 -17.61 14.35
N GLY A 220 -5.67 -16.88 13.25
CA GLY A 220 -6.78 -16.58 12.35
C GLY A 220 -7.66 -17.78 12.00
N ARG A 221 -8.97 -17.62 12.16
CA ARG A 221 -10.01 -18.56 11.70
C ARG A 221 -10.70 -18.06 10.43
N ARG A 222 -10.80 -16.74 10.24
CA ARG A 222 -11.31 -16.11 9.02
C ARG A 222 -10.28 -15.14 8.47
N ILE A 223 -9.77 -15.41 7.28
CA ILE A 223 -8.69 -14.67 6.64
C ILE A 223 -9.15 -14.22 5.26
N ASP A 224 -9.30 -12.93 5.08
CA ASP A 224 -9.65 -12.29 3.83
C ASP A 224 -8.47 -11.42 3.36
N ILE A 225 -8.02 -11.60 2.12
CA ILE A 225 -6.88 -10.87 1.54
C ILE A 225 -7.32 -10.28 0.22
N ILE A 226 -7.11 -8.98 0.03
CA ILE A 226 -7.10 -8.33 -1.28
C ILE A 226 -5.68 -7.84 -1.54
N ALA A 227 -5.08 -8.29 -2.64
CA ALA A 227 -3.75 -7.89 -3.03
C ALA A 227 -3.67 -7.68 -4.56
N GLY A 228 -3.45 -6.43 -4.98
CA GLY A 228 -3.18 -6.11 -6.39
C GLY A 228 -1.95 -6.84 -6.95
N TYR A 229 -0.91 -6.99 -6.13
CA TYR A 229 0.26 -7.83 -6.43
C TYR A 229 0.40 -8.93 -5.39
N PHE A 230 0.25 -10.18 -5.84
CA PHE A 230 0.27 -11.35 -4.98
C PHE A 230 1.39 -12.32 -5.40
N THR A 231 2.58 -12.12 -4.85
CA THR A 231 3.73 -13.00 -5.03
C THR A 231 4.42 -13.28 -3.69
N PRO A 232 3.69 -13.90 -2.74
CA PRO A 232 4.19 -14.12 -1.39
C PRO A 232 5.44 -14.97 -1.33
N SER A 233 6.25 -14.74 -0.30
CA SER A 233 7.35 -15.62 0.04
C SER A 233 6.87 -17.07 0.28
N PRO A 234 7.72 -18.10 0.05
CA PRO A 234 7.41 -19.48 0.39
C PRO A 234 7.01 -19.69 1.85
N ALA A 235 7.47 -18.82 2.76
CA ALA A 235 7.13 -18.88 4.18
C ALA A 235 5.70 -18.36 4.47
N LEU A 236 5.20 -17.40 3.68
CA LEU A 236 3.82 -16.90 3.77
C LEU A 236 2.85 -17.84 3.07
N LEU A 237 3.21 -18.37 1.90
CA LEU A 237 2.45 -19.45 1.24
C LEU A 237 2.23 -20.63 2.18
N ARG A 238 3.29 -21.12 2.83
CA ARG A 238 3.19 -22.19 3.84
C ARG A 238 2.28 -21.85 5.02
N ARG A 239 2.04 -20.57 5.33
CA ARG A 239 1.12 -20.17 6.40
C ARG A 239 -0.32 -20.15 5.93
N LEU A 240 -0.59 -19.63 4.74
CA LEU A 240 -1.90 -19.75 4.09
C LEU A 240 -2.28 -21.23 3.95
N ASP A 241 -1.34 -22.08 3.52
CA ASP A 241 -1.51 -23.52 3.46
C ASP A 241 -1.87 -24.15 4.81
N LYS A 242 -1.22 -23.69 5.89
CA LYS A 242 -1.48 -24.19 7.26
C LYS A 242 -2.82 -23.68 7.80
N ALA A 243 -3.21 -22.45 7.47
CA ALA A 243 -4.50 -21.89 7.86
C ALA A 243 -5.65 -22.69 7.21
N GLY A 244 -5.60 -22.90 5.89
CA GLY A 244 -6.62 -23.70 5.18
C GLY A 244 -6.72 -25.14 5.68
N ARG A 245 -5.59 -25.78 6.02
CA ARG A 245 -5.61 -27.12 6.65
C ARG A 245 -6.29 -27.19 8.02
N ARG A 246 -6.37 -26.07 8.75
CA ARG A 246 -7.04 -25.98 10.06
C ARG A 246 -8.53 -25.67 9.93
N GLN A 247 -9.11 -25.82 8.73
CA GLN A 247 -10.50 -25.44 8.43
C GLN A 247 -10.79 -23.95 8.68
N ALA A 248 -9.76 -23.09 8.62
CA ALA A 248 -9.97 -21.66 8.58
C ALA A 248 -10.58 -21.28 7.22
N GLU A 249 -11.51 -20.34 7.21
CA GLU A 249 -12.03 -19.75 5.98
C GLU A 249 -10.98 -18.78 5.43
N VAL A 250 -10.39 -19.10 4.27
CA VAL A 250 -9.38 -18.27 3.63
C VAL A 250 -9.86 -17.85 2.25
N ARG A 251 -10.06 -16.55 2.03
CA ARG A 251 -10.37 -15.95 0.73
C ARG A 251 -9.25 -15.02 0.31
N VAL A 252 -8.82 -15.14 -0.94
CA VAL A 252 -7.81 -14.27 -1.54
C VAL A 252 -8.34 -13.72 -2.86
N VAL A 253 -8.46 -12.40 -2.94
CA VAL A 253 -8.82 -11.64 -4.14
C VAL A 253 -7.56 -11.06 -4.75
N THR A 254 -7.34 -11.35 -6.03
CA THR A 254 -6.18 -10.92 -6.81
C THR A 254 -6.62 -10.21 -8.08
N ALA A 255 -5.69 -9.52 -8.72
CA ALA A 255 -5.92 -8.84 -9.99
C ALA A 255 -6.10 -9.83 -11.15
N SER A 256 -7.14 -9.67 -11.98
CA SER A 256 -7.20 -10.28 -13.32
C SER A 256 -6.58 -9.40 -14.41
N LYS A 257 -6.50 -8.09 -14.14
CA LYS A 257 -5.92 -7.03 -14.97
C LYS A 257 -4.86 -6.27 -14.16
N SER A 258 -3.72 -5.97 -14.77
CA SER A 258 -2.56 -5.33 -14.14
C SER A 258 -1.83 -4.49 -15.18
N ASP A 259 -1.08 -3.48 -14.74
CA ASP A 259 -0.07 -2.80 -15.55
C ASP A 259 1.08 -3.73 -15.93
N ASN A 260 1.33 -4.77 -15.12
CA ASN A 260 2.38 -5.76 -15.34
C ASN A 260 1.82 -7.18 -15.40
N ASN A 261 1.70 -7.75 -16.60
CA ASN A 261 1.18 -9.12 -16.79
C ASN A 261 2.09 -10.21 -16.20
N ALA A 262 3.39 -9.94 -15.97
CA ALA A 262 4.28 -10.89 -15.33
C ALA A 262 3.90 -11.13 -13.86
N THR A 263 3.35 -10.12 -13.17
CA THR A 263 2.91 -10.27 -11.78
C THR A 263 1.66 -11.15 -11.69
N ILE A 264 0.73 -11.05 -12.65
CA ILE A 264 -0.42 -11.95 -12.76
C ILE A 264 0.04 -13.39 -13.00
N ALA A 265 0.97 -13.59 -13.94
CA ALA A 265 1.50 -14.93 -14.23
C ALA A 265 2.22 -15.53 -12.99
N ALA A 266 2.97 -14.72 -12.26
CA ALA A 266 3.62 -15.11 -11.02
C ALA A 266 2.61 -15.42 -9.90
N ALA A 267 1.52 -14.66 -9.78
CA ALA A 267 0.44 -14.95 -8.82
C ALA A 267 -0.24 -16.29 -9.13
N ARG A 268 -0.65 -16.49 -10.40
CA ARG A 268 -1.26 -17.72 -10.89
C ARG A 268 -0.36 -18.94 -10.70
N PHE A 269 0.97 -18.77 -10.69
CA PHE A 269 1.89 -19.86 -10.34
C PHE A 269 1.60 -20.47 -8.95
N THR A 270 1.15 -19.66 -8.00
CA THR A 270 0.92 -20.09 -6.61
C THR A 270 -0.43 -20.78 -6.40
N TYR A 271 -1.39 -20.60 -7.31
CA TYR A 271 -2.80 -21.01 -7.11
C TYR A 271 -2.96 -22.51 -6.92
N ALA A 272 -2.26 -23.33 -7.70
CA ALA A 272 -2.32 -24.79 -7.57
C ALA A 272 -1.99 -25.29 -6.14
N GLY A 273 -1.08 -24.59 -5.44
CA GLY A 273 -0.73 -24.87 -4.06
C GLY A 273 -1.89 -24.55 -3.12
N LEU A 274 -2.38 -23.31 -3.22
CA LEU A 274 -3.43 -22.73 -2.39
C LEU A 274 -4.76 -23.47 -2.52
N LEU A 275 -5.21 -23.77 -3.74
CA LEU A 275 -6.45 -24.51 -4.02
C LEU A 275 -6.45 -25.89 -3.37
N ARG A 276 -5.31 -26.61 -3.44
CA ARG A 276 -5.17 -27.93 -2.80
C ARG A 276 -5.27 -27.86 -1.26
N LYS A 277 -5.18 -26.67 -0.67
CA LYS A 277 -5.23 -26.44 0.77
C LYS A 277 -6.52 -25.77 1.23
N GLY A 278 -7.52 -25.66 0.35
CA GLY A 278 -8.84 -25.13 0.69
C GLY A 278 -8.89 -23.60 0.72
N VAL A 279 -7.88 -22.91 0.19
CA VAL A 279 -7.94 -21.46 -0.01
C VAL A 279 -8.82 -21.17 -1.22
N ARG A 280 -9.80 -20.28 -1.04
CA ARG A 280 -10.67 -19.79 -2.11
C ARG A 280 -10.01 -18.60 -2.79
N LEU A 281 -9.93 -18.64 -4.12
CA LEU A 281 -9.25 -17.63 -4.93
C LEU A 281 -10.25 -16.93 -5.83
N PHE A 282 -10.12 -15.61 -5.94
CA PHE A 282 -11.01 -14.77 -6.73
C PHE A 282 -10.18 -13.81 -7.57
N GLU A 283 -10.42 -13.76 -8.88
CA GLU A 283 -9.79 -12.78 -9.76
C GLU A 283 -10.78 -11.64 -10.04
N TYR A 284 -10.47 -10.44 -9.56
CA TYR A 284 -11.28 -9.23 -9.76
C TYR A 284 -11.29 -8.82 -11.23
N GLN A 285 -12.48 -8.68 -11.82
CA GLN A 285 -12.67 -8.51 -13.27
C GLN A 285 -12.79 -7.06 -13.79
N PRO A 286 -13.50 -6.13 -13.10
CA PRO A 286 -13.90 -4.87 -13.73
C PRO A 286 -12.75 -4.02 -14.26
N THR A 287 -11.69 -3.86 -13.47
CA THR A 287 -10.56 -2.97 -13.79
C THR A 287 -9.28 -3.45 -13.09
N LYS A 288 -8.16 -2.75 -13.28
CA LYS A 288 -6.89 -3.02 -12.60
C LYS A 288 -7.08 -2.94 -11.08
N LEU A 289 -6.72 -3.99 -10.35
CA LEU A 289 -6.84 -4.04 -8.88
C LEU A 289 -5.55 -3.58 -8.23
N HIS A 290 -5.62 -2.61 -7.33
CA HIS A 290 -4.47 -2.10 -6.58
C HIS A 290 -4.71 -2.03 -5.07
N THR A 291 -5.84 -2.52 -4.56
CA THR A 291 -6.09 -2.60 -3.11
C THR A 291 -5.03 -3.47 -2.39
N LYS A 292 -4.58 -3.02 -1.21
CA LYS A 292 -3.77 -3.81 -0.26
C LYS A 292 -4.48 -3.86 1.09
N LEU A 293 -5.21 -4.95 1.33
CA LEU A 293 -6.10 -5.08 2.47
C LEU A 293 -6.08 -6.51 3.00
N TYR A 294 -5.84 -6.67 4.30
CA TYR A 294 -5.81 -7.98 4.96
C TYR A 294 -6.69 -7.95 6.21
N VAL A 295 -7.70 -8.81 6.27
CA VAL A 295 -8.59 -8.92 7.43
C VAL A 295 -8.46 -10.32 8.01
N ILE A 296 -8.02 -10.41 9.27
CA ILE A 296 -7.78 -11.67 9.97
C ILE A 296 -8.55 -11.62 11.28
N ASP A 297 -9.62 -12.40 11.38
CA ASP A 297 -10.61 -12.30 12.45
C ASP A 297 -11.05 -10.83 12.62
N ASP A 298 -10.79 -10.17 13.74
CA ASP A 298 -11.19 -8.77 13.96
C ASP A 298 -10.07 -7.76 13.69
N ALA A 299 -8.93 -8.21 13.14
CA ALA A 299 -7.79 -7.36 12.80
C ALA A 299 -7.77 -7.00 11.31
N VAL A 300 -7.90 -5.71 11.00
CA VAL A 300 -7.74 -5.13 9.66
C VAL A 300 -6.34 -4.57 9.50
N HIS A 301 -5.67 -4.88 8.39
CA HIS A 301 -4.42 -4.26 7.96
C HIS A 301 -4.67 -3.55 6.64
N ILE A 302 -4.44 -2.25 6.60
CA ILE A 302 -4.69 -1.40 5.43
C ILE A 302 -3.52 -0.41 5.25
N GLY A 303 -3.14 -0.14 4.00
CA GLY A 303 -2.04 0.78 3.68
C GLY A 303 -1.41 0.49 2.32
N SER A 304 -0.10 0.66 2.21
CA SER A 304 0.62 0.64 0.94
C SER A 304 1.23 -0.72 0.56
N ALA A 305 1.39 -1.62 1.54
CA ALA A 305 2.23 -2.81 1.38
C ALA A 305 1.57 -3.91 0.55
N ASN A 306 2.15 -4.23 -0.61
CA ASN A 306 1.75 -5.39 -1.40
C ASN A 306 2.14 -6.71 -0.74
N PHE A 307 1.51 -7.80 -1.17
CA PHE A 307 1.82 -9.15 -0.72
C PHE A 307 2.92 -9.79 -1.58
N ASP A 308 4.02 -9.06 -1.80
CA ASP A 308 5.14 -9.42 -2.68
C ASP A 308 6.52 -9.34 -1.99
N MET A 309 7.53 -9.90 -2.64
CA MET A 309 8.88 -9.98 -2.07
C MET A 309 9.60 -8.65 -1.89
N ARG A 310 9.22 -7.58 -2.61
CA ARG A 310 9.81 -6.25 -2.43
C ARG A 310 9.24 -5.58 -1.19
N SER A 311 7.92 -5.57 -1.06
CA SER A 311 7.18 -4.98 0.08
C SER A 311 7.50 -5.69 1.40
N LEU A 312 7.78 -7.00 1.34
CA LEU A 312 8.13 -7.80 2.52
C LEU A 312 9.52 -7.47 3.11
N PHE A 313 10.44 -6.87 2.34
CA PHE A 313 11.86 -6.83 2.72
C PHE A 313 12.67 -5.60 2.28
N ILE A 314 12.22 -4.84 1.30
CA ILE A 314 13.01 -3.82 0.60
C ILE A 314 12.32 -2.46 0.68
N ASN A 315 11.12 -2.35 0.08
CA ASN A 315 10.43 -1.07 -0.05
C ASN A 315 10.07 -0.49 1.33
N LEU A 316 10.10 0.83 1.43
CA LEU A 316 9.45 1.50 2.54
C LEU A 316 7.95 1.37 2.32
N GLU A 317 7.26 0.84 3.32
CA GLU A 317 5.83 0.59 3.27
C GLU A 317 5.20 1.10 4.57
N LEU A 318 3.93 1.50 4.51
CA LEU A 318 3.18 1.94 5.68
C LEU A 318 1.87 1.14 5.74
N MET A 319 1.65 0.46 6.85
CA MET A 319 0.39 -0.23 7.14
C MET A 319 -0.11 0.21 8.51
N LEU A 320 -1.43 0.39 8.62
CA LEU A 320 -2.12 0.53 9.89
C LEU A 320 -2.83 -0.79 10.19
N ARG A 321 -2.54 -1.38 11.36
CA ARG A 321 -3.34 -2.49 11.88
C ARG A 321 -4.36 -1.95 12.88
N ILE A 322 -5.61 -2.35 12.73
CA ILE A 322 -6.76 -1.91 13.51
C ILE A 322 -7.47 -3.17 14.00
N GLU A 323 -7.62 -3.32 15.31
CA GLU A 323 -8.32 -4.45 15.93
C GLU A 323 -9.65 -3.98 16.51
N ASP A 324 -10.73 -4.17 15.75
CA ASP A 324 -12.09 -3.83 16.12
C ASP A 324 -13.09 -4.65 15.29
N ALA A 325 -14.03 -5.31 15.97
CA ALA A 325 -14.96 -6.25 15.33
C ALA A 325 -15.96 -5.54 14.38
N ALA A 326 -16.44 -4.35 14.75
CA ALA A 326 -17.42 -3.62 13.95
C ALA A 326 -16.77 -3.07 12.66
N PHE A 327 -15.59 -2.48 12.78
CA PHE A 327 -14.79 -2.03 11.65
C PHE A 327 -14.38 -3.19 10.74
N ALA A 328 -13.93 -4.31 11.31
CA ALA A 328 -13.59 -5.51 10.53
C ALA A 328 -14.81 -6.07 9.77
N ALA A 329 -16.01 -6.04 10.36
CA ALA A 329 -17.23 -6.45 9.68
C ALA A 329 -17.57 -5.52 8.49
N HIS A 330 -17.45 -4.20 8.66
CA HIS A 330 -17.66 -3.22 7.58
C HIS A 330 -16.68 -3.42 6.43
N VAL A 331 -15.39 -3.57 6.76
CA VAL A 331 -14.33 -3.84 5.78
C VAL A 331 -14.57 -5.17 5.07
N ARG A 332 -15.11 -6.18 5.73
CA ARG A 332 -15.52 -7.43 5.05
C ARG A 332 -16.66 -7.24 4.08
N GLY A 333 -17.62 -6.34 4.38
CA GLY A 333 -18.66 -5.95 3.43
C GLY A 333 -18.07 -5.38 2.13
N TYR A 334 -17.02 -4.55 2.23
CA TYR A 334 -16.25 -4.11 1.05
C TYR A 334 -15.65 -5.30 0.29
N ILE A 335 -15.00 -6.24 0.99
CA ILE A 335 -14.39 -7.44 0.38
C ILE A 335 -15.46 -8.30 -0.31
N ASP A 336 -16.62 -8.49 0.30
CA ASP A 336 -17.73 -9.25 -0.26
C ASP A 336 -18.21 -8.62 -1.58
N GLY A 337 -18.24 -7.29 -1.65
CA GLY A 337 -18.50 -6.55 -2.88
C GLY A 337 -17.45 -6.77 -3.98
N GLU A 338 -16.16 -6.85 -3.63
CA GLU A 338 -15.10 -7.17 -4.58
C GLU A 338 -15.18 -8.63 -5.06
N VAL A 339 -15.50 -9.56 -4.16
CA VAL A 339 -15.72 -10.98 -4.48
C VAL A 339 -16.90 -11.14 -5.43
N ALA A 340 -18.01 -10.42 -5.22
CA ALA A 340 -19.17 -10.48 -6.11
C ALA A 340 -18.86 -10.01 -7.55
N LYS A 341 -17.81 -9.20 -7.73
CA LYS A 341 -17.32 -8.72 -9.04
C LYS A 341 -16.14 -9.55 -9.56
N SER A 342 -15.83 -10.67 -8.93
CA SER A 342 -14.70 -11.52 -9.25
C SER A 342 -15.15 -12.86 -9.84
N VAL A 343 -14.23 -13.50 -10.57
CA VAL A 343 -14.38 -14.91 -10.97
C VAL A 343 -13.68 -15.78 -9.93
N GLU A 344 -14.40 -16.73 -9.34
CA GLU A 344 -13.80 -17.74 -8.46
C GLU A 344 -12.94 -18.69 -9.28
N VAL A 345 -11.66 -18.80 -8.93
CA VAL A 345 -10.72 -19.73 -9.57
C VAL A 345 -10.87 -21.08 -8.90
N THR A 346 -11.67 -21.96 -9.49
CA THR A 346 -11.79 -23.35 -9.02
C THR A 346 -10.59 -24.18 -9.46
N LYS A 347 -10.42 -25.37 -8.86
CA LYS A 347 -9.39 -26.31 -9.27
C LYS A 347 -9.58 -26.73 -10.72
N GLU A 348 -10.83 -26.95 -11.12
CA GLU A 348 -11.23 -27.37 -12.46
C GLU A 348 -10.93 -26.27 -13.47
N LEU A 349 -11.32 -25.03 -13.19
CA LEU A 349 -11.03 -23.87 -14.05
C LEU A 349 -9.52 -23.63 -14.17
N TYR A 350 -8.78 -23.71 -13.06
CA TYR A 350 -7.33 -23.57 -13.07
C TYR A 350 -6.64 -24.63 -13.91
N GLN A 351 -7.08 -25.90 -13.81
CA GLN A 351 -6.54 -27.01 -14.60
C GLN A 351 -6.87 -26.87 -16.09
N ALA A 352 -8.09 -26.46 -16.44
CA ALA A 352 -8.50 -26.21 -17.81
C ALA A 352 -7.68 -25.08 -18.48
N ASN A 353 -7.37 -24.03 -17.72
CA ASN A 353 -6.65 -22.86 -18.23
C ASN A 353 -5.11 -22.97 -18.12
N THR A 354 -4.58 -23.99 -17.42
CA THR A 354 -3.15 -24.11 -17.13
C THR A 354 -2.57 -25.43 -17.62
N GLY A 355 -2.35 -25.52 -18.94
CA GLY A 355 -1.54 -26.59 -19.53
C GLY A 355 -0.06 -26.50 -19.13
N TRP A 356 0.73 -27.53 -19.47
CA TRP A 356 2.14 -27.64 -19.10
C TRP A 356 2.99 -26.43 -19.54
N MET A 357 2.77 -25.93 -20.75
CA MET A 357 3.49 -24.76 -21.28
C MET A 357 3.16 -23.50 -20.48
N GLN A 358 1.87 -23.29 -20.19
CA GLN A 358 1.43 -22.15 -19.41
C GLN A 358 1.99 -22.22 -17.98
N ARG A 359 2.06 -23.42 -17.40
CA ARG A 359 2.67 -23.65 -16.09
C ARG A 359 4.16 -23.27 -16.05
N ILE A 360 4.91 -23.58 -17.11
CA ILE A 360 6.33 -23.19 -17.22
C ILE A 360 6.47 -21.67 -17.33
N LYS A 361 5.63 -21.01 -18.14
CA LYS A 361 5.61 -19.53 -18.23
C LYS A 361 5.34 -18.88 -16.86
N GLN A 362 4.34 -19.39 -16.14
CA GLN A 362 4.03 -18.94 -14.77
C GLN A 362 5.20 -19.15 -13.81
N LEU A 363 5.89 -20.29 -13.88
CA LEU A 363 7.09 -20.56 -13.08
C LEU A 363 8.21 -19.57 -13.38
N GLY A 364 8.47 -19.30 -14.66
CA GLY A 364 9.47 -18.32 -15.09
C GLY A 364 9.15 -16.92 -14.57
N ALA A 365 7.89 -16.48 -14.73
CA ALA A 365 7.43 -15.20 -14.20
C ALA A 365 7.58 -15.12 -12.67
N TYR A 366 7.20 -16.18 -11.94
CA TYR A 366 7.39 -16.26 -10.50
C TYR A 366 8.86 -16.18 -10.10
N PHE A 367 9.76 -16.87 -10.82
CA PHE A 367 11.20 -16.82 -10.54
C PHE A 367 11.76 -15.41 -10.74
N VAL A 368 11.36 -14.72 -11.82
CA VAL A 368 11.79 -13.34 -12.07
C VAL A 368 11.29 -12.41 -10.97
N VAL A 369 9.99 -12.42 -10.68
CA VAL A 369 9.35 -11.47 -9.75
C VAL A 369 9.68 -11.77 -8.29
N ALA A 370 9.72 -13.04 -7.88
CA ALA A 370 9.88 -13.42 -6.48
C ALA A 370 11.35 -13.71 -6.08
N VAL A 371 12.25 -13.96 -7.04
CA VAL A 371 13.65 -14.32 -6.75
C VAL A 371 14.62 -13.34 -7.36
N VAL A 372 14.61 -13.15 -8.68
CA VAL A 372 15.64 -12.35 -9.37
C VAL A 372 15.54 -10.88 -8.99
N ASP A 373 14.38 -10.24 -9.19
CA ASP A 373 14.20 -8.82 -8.93
C ASP A 373 14.50 -8.43 -7.46
N PRO A 374 13.96 -9.14 -6.45
CA PRO A 374 14.30 -8.87 -5.06
C PRO A 374 15.77 -9.13 -4.76
N SER A 375 16.38 -10.19 -5.30
CA SER A 375 17.78 -10.51 -5.01
C SER A 375 18.74 -9.49 -5.61
N LEU A 376 18.49 -9.02 -6.84
CA LEU A 376 19.23 -7.92 -7.46
C LEU A 376 19.08 -6.64 -6.65
N SER A 377 17.83 -6.30 -6.29
CA SER A 377 17.53 -5.13 -5.48
C SER A 377 18.20 -5.20 -4.12
N ARG A 378 18.24 -6.38 -3.47
CA ARG A 378 18.96 -6.57 -2.21
C ARG A 378 20.47 -6.51 -2.39
N GLY A 379 21.04 -7.17 -3.39
CA GLY A 379 22.48 -7.18 -3.63
C GLY A 379 23.01 -5.76 -3.87
N LEU A 380 22.30 -4.98 -4.68
CA LEU A 380 22.64 -3.59 -4.96
C LEU A 380 22.39 -2.65 -3.77
N ASN A 381 21.38 -2.93 -2.94
CA ASN A 381 21.04 -2.09 -1.80
C ASN A 381 21.74 -2.43 -0.47
N PHE A 382 22.18 -3.69 -0.28
CA PHE A 382 22.78 -4.20 0.96
C PHE A 382 24.25 -4.64 0.80
N GLY A 383 24.83 -4.52 -0.40
CA GLY A 383 26.23 -4.83 -0.67
C GLY A 383 27.18 -3.68 -0.30
N ILE A 384 28.22 -4.02 0.47
CA ILE A 384 29.34 -3.16 0.93
C ILE A 384 29.01 -2.23 2.11
N ASP A 385 28.32 -2.73 3.14
CA ASP A 385 28.37 -2.12 4.49
C ASP A 385 29.07 -3.10 5.46
N GLU A 386 30.37 -3.33 5.20
CA GLU A 386 31.34 -3.60 6.28
C GLU A 386 31.96 -2.27 6.72
#